data_AF-A0A3D5ZT67-F1
#
_entry.id   AF-A0A3D5ZT67-F1
#
_cell.length_a   1.000
_cell.length_b   1.000
_cell.length_c   1.000
_cell.angle_alpha   90.00
_cell.angle_beta   90.00
_cell.angle_gamma   90.00
#
_symmetry.space_group_name_H-M   'P 1'
#
loop_
_entity.id
_entity.type
_entity.pdbx_description
1 polymer ?
#
loop_
_entity_poly.entity_id
_entity_poly.type
_entity_poly.pdbx_seq_one_letter_code
_entity_poly.pdbx_strand_id
1 'polypeptide(L)'
;MILNKQQEFKSNAAGAEEFISSYGGLSGAYPHIADAGDFSLQKISYDEDERYLKKILSTLQVISSIAAKPHVSTKREEIFTRIEQAGQITPDEFSRVCRDTSLWKRRGVRMIPEEIYYYHSEDELAIYENRFIVLLVNLLAEEIIETRNVYSERLPKLNETGDILNVDDINSGRTGAVLESLKDIEKRIGYIKNTDFYKIVSKEKLPEGRITPTNILLKDLKYRTCFKFYNGYLKYSHEGEFAENMLSVTEIYILKALRSLGYDFNKESEGFYKACNDKFALEFKFIKSGVVILSVTRGGFTVKHALFTYNADKDHALKTLENLNETDFVSVETVGIWSLKDLITGETLSKTDMSEEEFVGLWLLSKTKLINSDSAAYKKYCPVCGGVVYDKDKKLICGKCGSEYTYGLHGTCTGEIWLLKLRRGV
;
A
#
# COMPACT_ATOMS: atom_id res chain seq x y z
N MET A 1 10.87 0.48 11.46
CA MET A 1 10.92 1.65 10.58
C MET A 1 9.59 1.86 9.88
N ILE A 2 9.02 0.84 9.24
CA ILE A 2 7.55 0.71 9.21
C ILE A 2 7.00 0.55 10.65
N LEU A 3 7.86 0.16 11.61
CA LEU A 3 7.61 0.28 13.06
C LEU A 3 7.40 1.72 13.53
N ASN A 4 8.04 2.73 12.91
CA ASN A 4 7.73 4.13 13.22
C ASN A 4 6.43 4.53 12.52
N LYS A 5 6.21 4.06 11.27
CA LYS A 5 4.94 4.25 10.56
C LYS A 5 3.76 3.74 11.32
N GLN A 6 3.86 2.52 11.84
CA GLN A 6 2.89 1.97 12.78
C GLN A 6 2.93 2.64 14.14
N GLN A 7 4.06 3.14 14.66
CA GLN A 7 4.06 3.76 15.99
C GLN A 7 3.43 5.15 15.95
N GLU A 8 3.70 5.96 14.93
CA GLU A 8 3.06 7.25 14.67
C GLU A 8 1.61 7.03 14.21
N PHE A 9 1.31 6.07 13.33
CA PHE A 9 -0.07 5.68 12.97
C PHE A 9 -0.87 5.15 14.17
N LYS A 10 -0.32 4.20 14.94
CA LYS A 10 -0.94 3.70 16.18
C LYS A 10 -1.01 4.80 17.23
N SER A 11 -0.09 5.76 17.25
CA SER A 11 -0.17 6.92 18.14
C SER A 11 -1.31 7.84 17.73
N ASN A 12 -1.53 8.09 16.44
CA ASN A 12 -2.67 8.87 15.96
C ASN A 12 -4.00 8.14 16.18
N ALA A 13 -4.04 6.84 15.88
CA ALA A 13 -5.22 6.01 16.13
C ALA A 13 -5.53 5.90 17.63
N ALA A 14 -4.52 5.66 18.47
CA ALA A 14 -4.66 5.66 19.93
C ALA A 14 -5.04 7.04 20.46
N GLY A 15 -4.50 8.13 19.89
CA GLY A 15 -4.90 9.49 20.24
C GLY A 15 -6.36 9.79 19.87
N ALA A 16 -6.84 9.28 18.73
CA ALA A 16 -8.24 9.36 18.35
C ALA A 16 -9.14 8.56 19.31
N GLU A 17 -8.75 7.33 19.67
CA GLU A 17 -9.46 6.51 20.66
C GLU A 17 -9.44 7.11 22.07
N GLU A 18 -8.32 7.67 22.49
CA GLU A 18 -8.15 8.35 23.77
C GLU A 18 -9.07 9.59 23.82
N PHE A 19 -9.10 10.37 22.73
CA PHE A 19 -10.04 11.48 22.60
C PHE A 19 -11.49 10.99 22.75
N ILE A 20 -11.91 9.99 21.99
CA ILE A 20 -13.29 9.45 22.04
C ILE A 20 -13.62 8.92 23.45
N SER A 21 -12.71 8.17 24.06
CA SER A 21 -12.92 7.55 25.37
C SER A 21 -12.93 8.56 26.52
N SER A 22 -12.11 9.61 26.45
CA SER A 22 -12.04 10.68 27.45
C SER A 22 -13.38 11.43 27.63
N TYR A 23 -14.17 11.49 26.56
CA TYR A 23 -15.52 12.07 26.57
C TYR A 23 -16.64 11.03 26.67
N GLY A 24 -16.35 9.78 27.04
CA GLY A 24 -17.37 8.74 27.26
C GLY A 24 -17.96 8.14 25.99
N GLY A 25 -17.24 8.17 24.87
CA GLY A 25 -17.62 7.59 23.57
C GLY A 25 -18.00 8.63 22.51
N LEU A 26 -18.34 8.17 21.30
CA LEU A 26 -18.54 9.04 20.13
C LEU A 26 -19.57 10.16 20.37
N SER A 27 -20.70 9.86 21.04
CA SER A 27 -21.73 10.85 21.33
C SER A 27 -21.28 11.93 22.31
N GLY A 28 -20.46 11.58 23.29
CA GLY A 28 -19.92 12.54 24.25
C GLY A 28 -18.74 13.33 23.68
N ALA A 29 -17.98 12.75 22.75
CA ALA A 29 -16.91 13.45 22.03
C ALA A 29 -17.42 14.47 21.01
N TYR A 30 -18.62 14.26 20.45
CA TYR A 30 -19.18 15.08 19.37
C TYR A 30 -19.25 16.60 19.67
N PRO A 31 -19.75 17.06 20.83
CA PRO A 31 -19.75 18.50 21.16
C PRO A 31 -18.34 19.11 21.20
N HIS A 32 -17.33 18.30 21.55
CA HIS A 32 -15.94 18.71 21.71
C HIS A 32 -15.08 18.47 20.46
N ILE A 33 -15.67 18.00 19.36
CA ILE A 33 -14.90 17.57 18.17
C ILE A 33 -14.07 18.70 17.51
N ALA A 34 -14.40 19.97 17.76
CA ALA A 34 -13.61 21.11 17.30
C ALA A 34 -12.24 21.21 18.00
N ASP A 35 -12.13 20.65 19.20
CA ASP A 35 -10.89 20.58 19.99
C ASP A 35 -10.07 19.32 19.65
N ALA A 36 -10.61 18.44 18.80
CA ALA A 36 -9.90 17.26 18.33
C ALA A 36 -8.71 17.68 17.45
N GLY A 37 -7.55 17.06 17.70
CA GLY A 37 -6.34 17.31 16.92
C GLY A 37 -6.47 16.94 15.44
N ASP A 38 -5.43 17.27 14.69
CA ASP A 38 -5.23 16.75 13.35
C ASP A 38 -4.57 15.36 13.45
N PHE A 39 -5.35 14.32 13.11
CA PHE A 39 -4.89 12.93 13.11
C PHE A 39 -4.47 12.48 11.70
N SER A 40 -4.15 13.41 10.78
CA SER A 40 -3.80 13.10 9.38
C SER A 40 -2.65 12.10 9.27
N LEU A 41 -2.90 11.04 8.51
CA LEU A 41 -1.96 9.96 8.21
C LEU A 41 -1.18 10.24 6.93
N GLN A 42 -1.71 11.07 6.03
CA GLN A 42 -1.02 11.58 4.85
C GLN A 42 0.23 12.35 5.26
N LYS A 43 0.11 13.26 6.25
CA LYS A 43 1.25 14.05 6.76
C LYS A 43 2.37 13.16 7.31
N ILE A 44 2.00 12.17 8.13
CA ILE A 44 2.93 11.16 8.64
C ILE A 44 3.55 10.39 7.46
N SER A 45 2.73 9.96 6.49
CA SER A 45 3.24 9.18 5.37
C SER A 45 4.29 9.94 4.56
N TYR A 46 4.15 11.23 4.32
CA TYR A 46 5.17 11.99 3.58
C TYR A 46 6.54 12.01 4.29
N ASP A 47 6.57 12.39 5.57
CA ASP A 47 7.82 12.54 6.32
C ASP A 47 8.50 11.17 6.56
N GLU A 48 7.71 10.12 6.68
CA GLU A 48 8.22 8.76 6.81
C GLU A 48 8.68 8.13 5.52
N ASP A 49 7.94 8.34 4.43
CA ASP A 49 8.33 7.87 3.11
C ASP A 49 9.66 8.55 2.72
N GLU A 50 9.86 9.84 3.02
CA GLU A 50 11.15 10.51 2.81
C GLU A 50 12.29 9.86 3.65
N ARG A 51 12.05 9.61 4.94
CA ARG A 51 13.01 8.90 5.81
C ARG A 51 13.32 7.49 5.28
N TYR A 52 12.31 6.81 4.74
CA TYR A 52 12.42 5.47 4.17
C TYR A 52 13.23 5.46 2.87
N LEU A 53 12.97 6.38 1.96
CA LEU A 53 13.71 6.52 0.71
C LEU A 53 15.20 6.82 0.99
N LYS A 54 15.50 7.68 1.97
CA LYS A 54 16.88 7.91 2.44
C LYS A 54 17.53 6.62 2.94
N LYS A 55 16.80 5.77 3.66
CA LYS A 55 17.32 4.48 4.10
C LYS A 55 17.50 3.49 2.96
N ILE A 56 16.58 3.41 2.00
CA ILE A 56 16.76 2.60 0.78
C ILE A 56 18.04 3.02 0.07
N LEU A 57 18.25 4.33 -0.13
CA LEU A 57 19.48 4.85 -0.74
C LEU A 57 20.73 4.41 0.03
N SER A 58 20.69 4.44 1.37
CA SER A 58 21.80 3.96 2.21
C SER A 58 22.03 2.45 2.08
N THR A 59 20.96 1.65 2.02
CA THR A 59 21.05 0.19 1.85
C THR A 59 21.58 -0.15 0.46
N LEU A 60 21.12 0.54 -0.59
CA LEU A 60 21.63 0.35 -1.96
C LEU A 60 23.11 0.68 -2.05
N GLN A 61 23.60 1.68 -1.33
CA GLN A 61 25.03 1.97 -1.25
C GLN A 61 25.82 0.78 -0.66
N VAL A 62 25.28 0.14 0.38
CA VAL A 62 25.87 -1.08 0.97
C VAL A 62 25.82 -2.23 -0.03
N ILE A 63 24.69 -2.41 -0.73
CA ILE A 63 24.53 -3.45 -1.76
C ILE A 63 25.52 -3.24 -2.91
N SER A 64 25.70 -2.01 -3.42
CA SER A 64 26.73 -1.70 -4.42
C SER A 64 28.14 -2.06 -3.91
N SER A 65 28.41 -1.82 -2.63
CA SER A 65 29.68 -2.20 -1.99
C SER A 65 29.85 -3.71 -1.80
N ILE A 66 28.77 -4.47 -1.76
CA ILE A 66 28.78 -5.95 -1.82
C ILE A 66 29.01 -6.39 -3.26
N ALA A 67 28.26 -5.85 -4.23
CA ALA A 67 28.38 -6.21 -5.64
C ALA A 67 29.79 -5.97 -6.20
N ALA A 68 30.49 -4.92 -5.72
CA ALA A 68 31.87 -4.64 -6.10
C ALA A 68 32.91 -5.61 -5.50
N LYS A 69 32.63 -6.17 -4.32
CA LYS A 69 33.51 -7.13 -3.64
C LYS A 69 32.66 -8.15 -2.85
N PRO A 70 32.05 -9.11 -3.56
CA PRO A 70 31.13 -10.06 -2.95
C PRO A 70 31.88 -11.10 -2.13
N HIS A 71 31.18 -11.70 -1.18
CA HIS A 71 31.70 -12.89 -0.50
C HIS A 71 31.66 -14.08 -1.46
N VAL A 72 32.75 -14.84 -1.51
CA VAL A 72 32.91 -15.98 -2.41
C VAL A 72 33.26 -17.19 -1.57
N SER A 73 32.61 -18.32 -1.85
CA SER A 73 32.95 -19.59 -1.20
C SER A 73 33.92 -20.36 -2.10
N THR A 74 35.16 -20.52 -1.67
CA THR A 74 36.14 -21.33 -2.39
C THR A 74 35.95 -22.80 -2.03
N LYS A 75 35.51 -23.61 -3.00
CA LYS A 75 35.50 -25.07 -2.90
C LYS A 75 36.84 -25.60 -3.39
N ARG A 76 37.50 -26.45 -2.62
CA ARG A 76 38.70 -27.19 -3.06
C ARG A 76 38.29 -28.62 -3.38
N GLU A 77 38.43 -29.01 -4.62
CA GLU A 77 38.20 -30.38 -5.09
C GLU A 77 39.52 -31.01 -5.52
N GLU A 78 39.73 -32.27 -5.13
CA GLU A 78 40.89 -33.05 -5.55
C GLU A 78 40.60 -33.64 -6.93
N ILE A 79 41.41 -33.26 -7.92
CA ILE A 79 41.32 -33.80 -9.28
C ILE A 79 42.62 -34.51 -9.67
N PHE A 80 42.49 -35.54 -10.52
CA PHE A 80 43.60 -36.15 -11.21
C PHE A 80 43.80 -35.46 -12.54
N THR A 81 44.94 -34.80 -12.72
CA THR A 81 45.26 -34.09 -13.97
C THR A 81 46.68 -34.39 -14.42
N ARG A 82 46.95 -34.15 -15.70
CA ARG A 82 48.30 -34.29 -16.25
C ARG A 82 49.20 -33.19 -15.71
N ILE A 83 50.48 -33.50 -15.51
CA ILE A 83 51.46 -32.55 -14.95
C ILE A 83 51.54 -31.24 -15.74
N GLU A 84 51.34 -31.30 -17.06
CA GLU A 84 51.39 -30.15 -17.97
C GLU A 84 50.22 -29.19 -17.78
N GLN A 85 49.11 -29.66 -17.19
CA GLN A 85 47.89 -28.89 -16.94
C GLN A 85 47.82 -28.36 -15.51
N ALA A 86 48.73 -28.79 -14.64
CA ALA A 86 48.79 -28.35 -13.26
C ALA A 86 49.49 -26.98 -13.16
N GLY A 87 48.94 -26.12 -12.30
CA GLY A 87 49.56 -24.84 -11.95
C GLY A 87 50.67 -25.00 -10.91
N GLN A 88 50.62 -24.24 -9.82
CA GLN A 88 51.54 -24.42 -8.70
C GLN A 88 51.16 -25.66 -7.89
N ILE A 89 52.13 -26.55 -7.67
CA ILE A 89 51.99 -27.77 -6.87
C ILE A 89 52.49 -27.48 -5.45
N THR A 90 51.69 -27.85 -4.45
CA THR A 90 52.06 -27.76 -3.04
C THR A 90 53.02 -28.89 -2.61
N PRO A 91 53.82 -28.72 -1.55
CA PRO A 91 54.72 -29.77 -1.08
C PRO A 91 54.03 -31.08 -0.69
N ASP A 92 52.78 -31.01 -0.20
CA ASP A 92 52.01 -32.18 0.19
C ASP A 92 51.53 -32.98 -1.04
N GLU A 93 50.96 -32.29 -2.05
CA GLU A 93 50.60 -32.90 -3.34
C GLU A 93 51.80 -33.58 -4.00
N PHE A 94 52.95 -32.90 -4.02
CA PHE A 94 54.18 -33.47 -4.55
C PHE A 94 54.62 -34.72 -3.78
N SER A 95 54.59 -34.66 -2.44
CA SER A 95 54.94 -35.82 -1.62
C SER A 95 54.01 -37.00 -1.84
N ARG A 96 52.71 -36.77 -2.12
CA ARG A 96 51.74 -37.82 -2.41
C ARG A 96 52.01 -38.47 -3.77
N VAL A 97 52.28 -37.66 -4.80
CA VAL A 97 52.65 -38.14 -6.14
C VAL A 97 53.91 -39.01 -6.10
N CYS A 98 54.93 -38.62 -5.33
CA CYS A 98 56.15 -39.42 -5.19
C CYS A 98 55.92 -40.79 -4.51
N ARG A 99 54.85 -40.92 -3.70
CA ARG A 99 54.52 -42.17 -3.00
C ARG A 99 53.64 -43.09 -3.82
N ASP A 100 52.84 -42.55 -4.74
CA ASP A 100 51.98 -43.33 -5.61
C ASP A 100 52.69 -43.70 -6.91
N THR A 101 53.23 -44.92 -6.97
CA THR A 101 53.95 -45.45 -8.14
C THR A 101 53.07 -45.62 -9.37
N SER A 102 51.74 -45.67 -9.23
CA SER A 102 50.82 -45.87 -10.36
C SER A 102 50.77 -44.66 -11.31
N LEU A 103 51.11 -43.47 -10.79
CA LEU A 103 51.16 -42.21 -11.53
C LEU A 103 52.43 -42.04 -12.38
N TRP A 104 53.41 -42.94 -12.21
CA TRP A 104 54.71 -42.87 -12.88
C TRP A 104 54.76 -43.83 -14.06
N LYS A 105 55.08 -43.30 -15.25
CA LYS A 105 55.29 -44.13 -16.44
C LYS A 105 56.74 -44.09 -16.91
N ARG A 106 57.17 -45.20 -17.50
CA ARG A 106 58.51 -45.36 -18.02
C ARG A 106 58.60 -44.76 -19.43
N ARG A 107 59.42 -43.72 -19.60
CA ARG A 107 59.80 -43.18 -20.91
C ARG A 107 61.29 -43.41 -21.12
N GLY A 108 61.62 -44.48 -21.86
CA GLY A 108 62.99 -44.93 -22.07
C GLY A 108 63.65 -45.41 -20.77
N VAL A 109 64.72 -44.72 -20.34
CA VAL A 109 65.53 -45.07 -19.15
C VAL A 109 65.07 -44.32 -17.89
N ARG A 110 64.11 -43.38 -18.00
CA ARG A 110 63.64 -42.56 -16.88
C ARG A 110 62.17 -42.85 -16.55
N MET A 111 61.83 -42.76 -15.27
CA MET A 111 60.44 -42.73 -14.79
C MET A 111 59.99 -41.28 -14.69
N ILE A 112 58.82 -40.96 -15.23
CA ILE A 112 58.26 -39.61 -15.23
C ILE A 112 56.81 -39.72 -14.74
N PRO A 113 56.39 -38.89 -13.76
CA PRO A 113 54.99 -38.84 -13.36
C PRO A 113 54.21 -38.16 -14.48
N GLU A 114 53.21 -38.85 -15.04
CA GLU A 114 52.36 -38.30 -16.11
C GLU A 114 51.14 -37.57 -15.53
N GLU A 115 50.68 -38.00 -14.35
CA GLU A 115 49.49 -37.49 -13.67
C GLU A 115 49.83 -37.13 -12.21
N ILE A 116 49.09 -36.17 -11.65
CA ILE A 116 49.27 -35.73 -10.27
C ILE A 116 47.94 -35.54 -9.55
N TYR A 117 48.01 -35.61 -8.23
CA TYR A 117 46.98 -35.07 -7.34
C TYR A 117 47.06 -33.53 -7.39
N TYR A 118 45.97 -32.88 -7.78
CA TYR A 118 45.90 -31.42 -7.87
C TYR A 118 44.59 -30.92 -7.24
N TYR A 119 44.69 -29.97 -6.30
CA TYR A 119 43.50 -29.33 -5.77
C TYR A 119 43.06 -28.19 -6.68
N HIS A 120 41.95 -28.40 -7.40
CA HIS A 120 41.29 -27.32 -8.12
C HIS A 120 40.41 -26.54 -7.14
N SER A 121 40.69 -25.24 -7.00
CA SER A 121 39.85 -24.34 -6.23
C SER A 121 38.87 -23.62 -7.16
N GLU A 122 37.59 -23.93 -7.06
CA GLU A 122 36.53 -23.17 -7.73
C GLU A 122 35.89 -22.19 -6.76
N ASP A 123 35.77 -20.95 -7.22
CA ASP A 123 35.17 -19.86 -6.49
C ASP A 123 33.67 -19.79 -6.80
N GLU A 124 32.84 -20.18 -5.82
CA GLU A 124 31.39 -20.12 -5.95
C GLU A 124 30.91 -18.73 -5.53
N LEU A 125 30.45 -17.95 -6.51
CA LEU A 125 29.88 -16.63 -6.29
C LEU A 125 28.42 -16.69 -5.83
N ALA A 126 27.63 -17.66 -6.30
CA ALA A 126 26.18 -17.72 -6.04
C ALA A 126 25.81 -18.39 -4.70
N ILE A 127 26.55 -18.07 -3.65
CA ILE A 127 26.23 -18.51 -2.29
C ILE A 127 24.87 -17.96 -1.81
N TYR A 128 24.33 -18.57 -0.76
CA TYR A 128 23.03 -18.22 -0.19
C TYR A 128 22.87 -16.72 0.08
N GLU A 129 23.88 -16.09 0.65
CA GLU A 129 23.86 -14.69 1.05
C GLU A 129 23.88 -13.74 -0.13
N ASN A 130 24.61 -14.08 -1.20
CA ASN A 130 24.62 -13.29 -2.41
C ASN A 130 23.28 -13.38 -3.15
N ARG A 131 22.67 -14.57 -3.17
CA ARG A 131 21.32 -14.77 -3.69
C ARG A 131 20.27 -14.00 -2.87
N PHE A 132 20.44 -13.95 -1.54
CA PHE A 132 19.62 -13.07 -0.68
C PHE A 132 19.76 -11.59 -1.05
N ILE A 133 20.97 -11.10 -1.35
CA ILE A 133 21.15 -9.70 -1.78
C ILE A 133 20.41 -9.43 -3.10
N VAL A 134 20.47 -10.36 -4.06
CA VAL A 134 19.72 -10.24 -5.33
C VAL A 134 18.21 -10.22 -5.09
N LEU A 135 17.71 -11.11 -4.23
CA LEU A 135 16.31 -11.12 -3.81
C LEU A 135 15.90 -9.75 -3.22
N LEU A 136 16.70 -9.19 -2.32
CA LEU A 136 16.43 -7.89 -1.72
C LEU A 136 16.39 -6.76 -2.76
N VAL A 137 17.27 -6.79 -3.76
CA VAL A 137 17.26 -5.82 -4.87
C VAL A 137 15.97 -5.93 -5.69
N ASN A 138 15.44 -7.14 -5.90
CA ASN A 138 14.19 -7.35 -6.64
C ASN A 138 12.99 -6.84 -5.86
N LEU A 139 12.89 -7.19 -4.58
CA LEU A 139 11.83 -6.69 -3.69
C LEU A 139 11.82 -5.16 -3.62
N LEU A 140 13.01 -4.55 -3.49
CA LEU A 140 13.13 -3.09 -3.53
C LEU A 140 12.71 -2.49 -4.87
N ALA A 141 12.96 -3.17 -5.99
CA ALA A 141 12.57 -2.68 -7.31
C ALA A 141 11.03 -2.68 -7.47
N GLU A 142 10.36 -3.74 -7.01
CA GLU A 142 8.89 -3.85 -7.04
C GLU A 142 8.24 -2.76 -6.18
N GLU A 143 8.68 -2.62 -4.93
CA GLU A 143 8.18 -1.60 -3.98
C GLU A 143 8.31 -0.17 -4.54
N ILE A 144 9.43 0.13 -5.20
CA ILE A 144 9.68 1.47 -5.75
C ILE A 144 8.77 1.76 -6.94
N ILE A 145 8.43 0.77 -7.75
CA ILE A 145 7.46 0.91 -8.84
C ILE A 145 6.07 1.19 -8.27
N GLU A 146 5.65 0.43 -7.25
CA GLU A 146 4.36 0.64 -6.59
C GLU A 146 4.27 2.03 -5.94
N THR A 147 5.30 2.41 -5.18
CA THR A 147 5.39 3.73 -4.56
C THR A 147 5.37 4.83 -5.62
N ARG A 148 6.09 4.66 -6.73
CA ARG A 148 6.08 5.63 -7.82
C ARG A 148 4.70 5.79 -8.45
N ASN A 149 3.99 4.71 -8.72
CA ASN A 149 2.64 4.78 -9.31
C ASN A 149 1.71 5.58 -8.38
N VAL A 150 1.76 5.24 -7.09
CA VAL A 150 1.03 5.88 -6.00
C VAL A 150 1.31 7.40 -5.95
N TYR A 151 2.56 7.85 -6.03
CA TYR A 151 2.89 9.29 -6.03
C TYR A 151 2.71 9.99 -7.39
N SER A 152 2.84 9.27 -8.51
CA SER A 152 2.67 9.84 -9.85
C SER A 152 1.21 10.18 -10.14
N GLU A 153 0.27 9.37 -9.63
CA GLU A 153 -1.17 9.67 -9.69
C GLU A 153 -1.53 10.98 -8.98
N ARG A 154 -0.70 11.45 -8.03
CA ARG A 154 -0.92 12.65 -7.23
C ARG A 154 -0.30 13.92 -7.80
N LEU A 155 0.46 13.82 -8.89
CA LEU A 155 0.97 15.02 -9.53
C LEU A 155 -0.20 15.91 -9.97
N PRO A 156 -0.16 17.22 -9.65
CA PRO A 156 -1.17 18.15 -10.12
C PRO A 156 -1.29 18.04 -11.65
N LYS A 157 -2.49 17.75 -12.13
CA LYS A 157 -2.77 17.71 -13.57
C LYS A 157 -3.22 19.11 -14.02
N LEU A 158 -2.67 19.57 -15.15
CA LEU A 158 -3.13 20.79 -15.79
C LEU A 158 -4.59 20.63 -16.21
N ASN A 159 -5.39 21.68 -16.02
CA ASN A 159 -6.72 21.73 -16.60
C ASN A 159 -6.66 22.08 -18.11
N GLU A 160 -7.79 21.98 -18.81
CA GLU A 160 -7.89 22.29 -20.24
C GLU A 160 -7.47 23.72 -20.60
N THR A 161 -7.50 24.64 -19.63
CA THR A 161 -7.07 26.04 -19.76
C THR A 161 -5.58 26.29 -19.46
N GLY A 162 -4.81 25.26 -19.08
CA GLY A 162 -3.39 25.37 -18.76
C GLY A 162 -3.09 25.90 -17.35
N ASP A 163 -4.11 26.10 -16.53
CA ASP A 163 -3.96 26.48 -15.13
C ASP A 163 -3.76 25.24 -14.26
N ILE A 164 -2.85 25.33 -13.30
CA ILE A 164 -2.67 24.31 -12.26
C ILE A 164 -3.81 24.52 -11.25
N LEU A 165 -4.78 23.60 -11.20
CA LEU A 165 -5.78 23.60 -10.14
C LEU A 165 -5.13 23.13 -8.82
N ASN A 166 -5.39 23.89 -7.75
CA ASN A 166 -5.05 23.56 -6.36
C ASN A 166 -3.56 23.33 -6.10
N VAL A 167 -2.85 24.45 -6.04
CA VAL A 167 -1.49 24.51 -5.50
C VAL A 167 -1.58 24.56 -3.98
N ASP A 168 -1.75 23.40 -3.34
CA ASP A 168 -1.14 23.23 -2.02
C ASP A 168 0.38 23.13 -2.26
N ASP A 169 1.05 24.29 -2.35
CA ASP A 169 2.46 24.45 -2.73
C ASP A 169 3.39 23.50 -1.95
N ILE A 170 3.01 23.20 -0.72
CA ILE A 170 3.76 22.34 0.20
C ILE A 170 3.63 20.86 -0.20
N ASN A 171 2.42 20.39 -0.52
CA ASN A 171 2.18 18.98 -0.86
C ASN A 171 2.63 18.64 -2.28
N SER A 172 2.49 19.58 -3.22
CA SER A 172 3.03 19.45 -4.58
C SER A 172 4.56 19.40 -4.55
N GLY A 173 5.21 20.27 -3.76
CA GLY A 173 6.65 20.27 -3.53
C GLY A 173 7.16 18.97 -2.90
N ARG A 174 6.47 18.46 -1.86
CA ARG A 174 6.80 17.17 -1.22
C ARG A 174 6.64 15.99 -2.17
N THR A 175 5.56 15.94 -2.94
CA THR A 175 5.32 14.91 -3.96
C THR A 175 6.42 14.91 -5.03
N GLY A 176 6.83 16.09 -5.50
CA GLY A 176 7.96 16.25 -6.42
C GLY A 176 9.28 15.73 -5.84
N ALA A 177 9.60 16.09 -4.59
CA ALA A 177 10.82 15.66 -3.91
C ALA A 177 10.89 14.13 -3.71
N VAL A 178 9.75 13.50 -3.38
CA VAL A 178 9.62 12.04 -3.30
C VAL A 178 9.87 11.40 -4.67
N LEU A 179 9.27 11.92 -5.74
CA LEU A 179 9.44 11.39 -7.10
C LEU A 179 10.87 11.52 -7.61
N GLU A 180 11.58 12.61 -7.31
CA GLU A 180 13.01 12.73 -7.63
C GLU A 180 13.86 11.73 -6.83
N SER A 181 13.57 11.53 -5.54
CA SER A 181 14.25 10.52 -4.72
C SER A 181 14.02 9.10 -5.27
N LEU A 182 12.80 8.80 -5.74
CA LEU A 182 12.46 7.52 -6.38
C LEU A 182 13.26 7.32 -7.68
N LYS A 183 13.37 8.35 -8.53
CA LYS A 183 14.19 8.29 -9.75
C LYS A 183 15.66 7.98 -9.44
N ASP A 184 16.22 8.56 -8.38
CA ASP A 184 17.60 8.30 -7.99
C ASP A 184 17.80 6.88 -7.46
N ILE A 185 16.82 6.35 -6.74
CA ILE A 185 16.79 4.94 -6.31
C ILE A 185 16.73 4.00 -7.51
N GLU A 186 15.83 4.26 -8.46
CA GLU A 186 15.68 3.47 -9.69
C GLU A 186 16.98 3.41 -10.49
N LYS A 187 17.65 4.55 -10.67
CA LYS A 187 18.97 4.60 -11.34
C LYS A 187 19.98 3.70 -10.62
N ARG A 188 20.05 3.77 -9.28
CA ARG A 188 20.97 2.93 -8.47
C ARG A 188 20.65 1.45 -8.59
N ILE A 189 19.37 1.07 -8.54
CA ILE A 189 18.93 -0.30 -8.77
C ILE A 189 19.35 -0.75 -10.17
N GLY A 190 19.13 0.08 -11.19
CA GLY A 190 19.57 -0.17 -12.56
C GLY A 190 21.07 -0.41 -12.67
N TYR A 191 21.90 0.42 -12.02
CA TYR A 191 23.35 0.22 -11.96
C TYR A 191 23.73 -1.12 -11.31
N ILE A 192 23.11 -1.48 -10.18
CA ILE A 192 23.36 -2.75 -9.51
C ILE A 192 22.96 -3.93 -10.41
N LYS A 193 21.79 -3.88 -11.05
CA LYS A 193 21.30 -4.92 -11.97
C LYS A 193 22.22 -5.11 -13.19
N ASN A 194 22.95 -4.06 -13.58
CA ASN A 194 23.91 -4.12 -14.67
C ASN A 194 25.29 -4.68 -14.29
N THR A 195 25.58 -4.89 -13.01
CA THR A 195 26.84 -5.51 -12.55
C THR A 195 26.92 -6.99 -12.89
N ASP A 196 28.14 -7.50 -13.09
CA ASP A 196 28.37 -8.94 -13.30
C ASP A 196 27.92 -9.77 -12.10
N PHE A 197 28.11 -9.25 -10.89
CA PHE A 197 27.58 -9.84 -9.67
C PHE A 197 26.09 -10.19 -9.80
N TYR A 198 25.26 -9.20 -10.14
CA TYR A 198 23.83 -9.43 -10.26
C TYR A 198 23.53 -10.39 -11.41
N LYS A 199 24.11 -10.17 -12.60
CA LYS A 199 23.84 -10.98 -13.81
C LYS A 199 24.21 -12.46 -13.65
N ILE A 200 25.23 -12.77 -12.85
CA ILE A 200 25.64 -14.14 -12.55
C ILE A 200 24.72 -14.75 -11.49
N VAL A 201 24.55 -14.07 -10.35
CA VAL A 201 23.83 -14.61 -9.20
C VAL A 201 22.32 -14.69 -9.44
N SER A 202 21.74 -13.79 -10.24
CA SER A 202 20.30 -13.76 -10.53
C SER A 202 19.80 -14.91 -11.39
N LYS A 203 20.71 -15.67 -12.02
CA LYS A 203 20.36 -16.86 -12.80
C LYS A 203 20.11 -18.08 -11.92
N GLU A 204 20.62 -18.05 -10.69
CA GLU A 204 20.46 -19.13 -9.72
C GLU A 204 19.14 -19.01 -8.96
N LYS A 205 18.66 -20.13 -8.41
CA LYS A 205 17.42 -20.15 -7.62
C LYS A 205 17.57 -19.26 -6.37
N LEU A 206 16.73 -18.23 -6.30
CA LEU A 206 16.66 -17.31 -5.16
C LEU A 206 16.05 -18.01 -3.93
N PRO A 207 16.42 -17.59 -2.70
CA PRO A 207 15.80 -18.11 -1.49
C PRO A 207 14.29 -17.85 -1.46
N GLU A 208 13.51 -18.88 -1.14
CA GLU A 208 12.06 -18.80 -0.97
C GLU A 208 11.70 -18.78 0.52
N GLY A 209 10.65 -18.04 0.87
CA GLY A 209 10.16 -17.94 2.24
C GLY A 209 11.06 -17.12 3.17
N ARG A 210 11.03 -17.44 4.46
CA ARG A 210 11.75 -16.68 5.49
C ARG A 210 13.26 -16.94 5.40
N ILE A 211 14.05 -15.87 5.25
CA ILE A 211 15.51 -15.96 5.17
C ILE A 211 16.11 -16.43 6.50
N THR A 212 16.90 -17.50 6.42
CA THR A 212 17.60 -18.10 7.55
C THR A 212 18.84 -17.27 7.90
N PRO A 213 19.02 -16.87 9.17
CA PRO A 213 20.18 -16.09 9.57
C PRO A 213 21.45 -16.96 9.58
N THR A 214 22.35 -16.75 8.63
CA THR A 214 23.65 -17.43 8.55
C THR A 214 24.76 -16.63 9.24
N ASN A 215 25.93 -17.24 9.44
CA ASN A 215 27.10 -16.55 10.01
C ASN A 215 27.52 -15.32 9.19
N ILE A 216 27.45 -15.38 7.85
CA ILE A 216 27.79 -14.24 7.00
C ILE A 216 26.76 -13.13 7.17
N LEU A 217 25.46 -13.44 7.13
CA LEU A 217 24.39 -12.45 7.36
C LEU A 217 24.44 -11.84 8.77
N LEU A 218 24.95 -12.54 9.77
CA LEU A 218 24.99 -12.07 11.15
C LEU A 218 26.29 -11.35 11.53
N LYS A 219 27.44 -11.75 10.98
CA LYS A 219 28.76 -11.25 11.38
C LYS A 219 29.35 -10.24 10.40
N ASP A 220 29.12 -10.39 9.11
CA ASP A 220 29.61 -9.40 8.14
C ASP A 220 28.76 -8.12 8.22
N LEU A 221 29.41 -6.97 8.40
CA LEU A 221 28.73 -5.70 8.61
C LEU A 221 27.82 -5.31 7.43
N LYS A 222 28.25 -5.56 6.19
CA LYS A 222 27.49 -5.19 4.99
C LYS A 222 26.26 -6.08 4.85
N TYR A 223 26.44 -7.39 4.91
CA TYR A 223 25.33 -8.35 4.81
C TYR A 223 24.36 -8.22 5.98
N ARG A 224 24.85 -7.99 7.20
CA ARG A 224 24.02 -7.73 8.38
C ARG A 224 23.17 -6.48 8.23
N THR A 225 23.69 -5.44 7.60
CA THR A 225 22.93 -4.21 7.35
C THR A 225 21.76 -4.49 6.41
N CYS A 226 22.01 -5.22 5.32
CA CYS A 226 20.96 -5.66 4.38
C CYS A 226 19.94 -6.61 5.04
N PHE A 227 20.40 -7.55 5.86
CA PHE A 227 19.53 -8.50 6.57
C PHE A 227 18.65 -7.81 7.63
N LYS A 228 19.20 -6.85 8.38
CA LYS A 228 18.41 -6.02 9.31
C LYS A 228 17.39 -5.16 8.57
N PHE A 229 17.74 -4.62 7.41
CA PHE A 229 16.80 -3.90 6.55
C PHE A 229 15.65 -4.81 6.12
N TYR A 230 15.96 -5.99 5.57
CA TYR A 230 14.99 -6.98 5.12
C TYR A 230 14.04 -7.48 6.22
N ASN A 231 14.56 -7.79 7.41
CA ASN A 231 13.69 -8.19 8.53
C ASN A 231 12.79 -7.06 9.03
N GLY A 232 13.18 -5.80 8.80
CA GLY A 232 12.32 -4.66 9.03
C GLY A 232 11.27 -4.45 7.93
N TYR A 233 11.50 -4.98 6.73
CA TYR A 233 10.63 -4.93 5.56
C TYR A 233 9.50 -5.98 5.64
N LEU A 234 9.82 -7.23 5.99
CA LEU A 234 8.85 -8.34 6.04
C LEU A 234 7.83 -8.33 7.20
N LYS A 235 7.91 -7.40 8.15
CA LYS A 235 7.08 -7.44 9.35
C LYS A 235 5.62 -6.96 9.17
N TYR A 236 5.13 -6.85 7.93
CA TYR A 236 3.86 -6.19 7.62
C TYR A 236 3.01 -6.99 6.65
N SER A 237 2.20 -7.88 7.20
CA SER A 237 1.11 -8.59 6.50
C SER A 237 -0.02 -8.96 7.48
N HIS A 238 -0.35 -8.06 8.41
CA HIS A 238 -1.55 -8.22 9.25
C HIS A 238 -2.53 -7.10 8.95
N GLU A 239 -3.35 -7.31 7.92
CA GLU A 239 -4.38 -6.38 7.43
C GLU A 239 -5.43 -6.01 8.50
N GLY A 240 -5.65 -6.89 9.48
CA GLY A 240 -6.68 -6.70 10.52
C GLY A 240 -6.41 -5.54 11.49
N GLU A 241 -5.18 -5.38 12.00
CA GLU A 241 -4.86 -4.31 12.98
C GLU A 241 -4.85 -2.92 12.31
N PHE A 242 -4.55 -2.85 11.01
CA PHE A 242 -4.58 -1.60 10.27
C PHE A 242 -6.01 -1.08 10.08
N ALA A 243 -6.94 -1.97 9.73
CA ALA A 243 -8.35 -1.64 9.51
C ALA A 243 -9.02 -1.08 10.78
N GLU A 244 -8.74 -1.68 11.94
CA GLU A 244 -9.21 -1.19 13.25
C GLU A 244 -8.71 0.23 13.54
N ASN A 245 -7.41 0.46 13.38
CA ASN A 245 -6.81 1.77 13.66
C ASN A 245 -7.27 2.87 12.68
N MET A 246 -7.45 2.54 11.39
CA MET A 246 -8.00 3.48 10.41
C MET A 246 -9.45 3.87 10.73
N LEU A 247 -10.23 2.94 11.30
CA LEU A 247 -11.60 3.21 11.71
C LEU A 247 -11.64 4.31 12.77
N SER A 248 -10.81 4.22 13.82
CA SER A 248 -10.78 5.20 14.92
C SER A 248 -10.51 6.63 14.42
N VAL A 249 -9.60 6.77 13.45
CA VAL A 249 -9.33 8.07 12.80
C VAL A 249 -10.52 8.52 11.92
N THR A 250 -11.11 7.59 11.16
CA THR A 250 -12.26 7.86 10.30
C THR A 250 -13.50 8.30 11.09
N GLU A 251 -13.71 7.74 12.28
CA GLU A 251 -14.79 8.12 13.20
C GLU A 251 -14.70 9.60 13.57
N ILE A 252 -13.50 10.10 13.92
CA ILE A 252 -13.27 11.52 14.20
C ILE A 252 -13.64 12.37 12.99
N TYR A 253 -13.22 12.00 11.78
CA TYR A 253 -13.53 12.75 10.57
C TYR A 253 -15.03 12.73 10.23
N ILE A 254 -15.74 11.63 10.49
CA ILE A 254 -17.20 11.58 10.36
C ILE A 254 -17.84 12.57 11.33
N LEU A 255 -17.41 12.61 12.60
CA LEU A 255 -17.94 13.57 13.58
C LEU A 255 -17.67 15.03 13.17
N LYS A 256 -16.47 15.33 12.67
CA LYS A 256 -16.15 16.67 12.14
C LYS A 256 -17.05 17.04 10.95
N ALA A 257 -17.25 16.11 10.01
CA ALA A 257 -18.11 16.30 8.85
C ALA A 257 -19.58 16.48 9.23
N LEU A 258 -20.08 15.72 10.21
CA LEU A 258 -21.45 15.89 10.73
C LEU A 258 -21.65 17.28 11.35
N ARG A 259 -20.67 17.75 12.13
CA ARG A 259 -20.73 19.08 12.75
C ARG A 259 -20.70 20.19 11.71
N SER A 260 -19.84 20.08 10.69
CA SER A 260 -19.77 21.09 9.63
C SER A 260 -21.03 21.13 8.77
N LEU A 261 -21.73 20.01 8.63
CA LEU A 261 -23.01 19.89 7.93
C LEU A 261 -24.24 20.19 8.82
N GLY A 262 -24.03 20.56 10.09
CA GLY A 262 -25.10 20.98 10.99
C GLY A 262 -26.02 19.85 11.48
N TYR A 263 -25.49 18.63 11.64
CA TYR A 263 -26.22 17.53 12.25
C TYR A 263 -26.17 17.61 13.78
N ASP A 264 -27.22 17.14 14.44
CA ASP A 264 -27.17 16.74 15.85
C ASP A 264 -26.83 15.25 15.91
N PHE A 265 -25.85 14.85 16.71
CA PHE A 265 -25.38 13.47 16.80
C PHE A 265 -25.57 12.90 18.20
N ASN A 266 -26.27 11.77 18.29
CA ASN A 266 -26.59 11.09 19.54
C ASN A 266 -26.43 9.58 19.41
N LYS A 267 -26.15 8.91 20.52
CA LYS A 267 -26.14 7.45 20.59
C LYS A 267 -27.57 6.95 20.83
N GLU A 268 -28.06 6.02 20.00
CA GLU A 268 -29.37 5.39 20.24
C GLU A 268 -29.23 4.06 20.97
N SER A 269 -28.28 3.22 20.58
CA SER A 269 -28.00 1.94 21.24
C SER A 269 -26.53 1.55 21.09
N GLU A 270 -26.13 0.40 21.64
CA GLU A 270 -24.73 -0.04 21.59
C GLU A 270 -24.29 -0.32 20.14
N GLY A 271 -23.31 0.44 19.65
CA GLY A 271 -22.81 0.33 18.28
C GLY A 271 -23.65 1.03 17.21
N PHE A 272 -24.78 1.65 17.57
CA PHE A 272 -25.65 2.39 16.67
C PHE A 272 -25.78 3.86 17.07
N TYR A 273 -25.47 4.74 16.12
CA TYR A 273 -25.48 6.18 16.33
C TYR A 273 -26.37 6.85 15.32
N LYS A 274 -27.05 7.91 15.74
CA LYS A 274 -27.95 8.66 14.89
C LYS A 274 -27.52 10.10 14.78
N ALA A 275 -27.50 10.59 13.55
CA ALA A 275 -27.29 11.99 13.25
C ALA A 275 -28.52 12.55 12.53
N CYS A 276 -29.13 13.60 13.03
CA CYS A 276 -30.31 14.21 12.42
C CYS A 276 -30.07 15.68 12.12
N ASN A 277 -30.61 16.15 11.00
CA ASN A 277 -30.85 17.58 10.78
C ASN A 277 -32.29 17.78 10.27
N ASP A 278 -32.60 18.98 9.80
CA ASP A 278 -33.90 19.34 9.26
C ASP A 278 -34.32 18.51 8.02
N LYS A 279 -33.35 17.91 7.31
CA LYS A 279 -33.58 17.28 6.00
C LYS A 279 -33.36 15.77 5.97
N PHE A 280 -32.51 15.24 6.85
CA PHE A 280 -32.06 13.85 6.82
C PHE A 280 -31.92 13.29 8.24
N ALA A 281 -32.23 12.00 8.37
CA ALA A 281 -31.83 11.18 9.51
C ALA A 281 -30.81 10.14 9.03
N LEU A 282 -29.66 10.11 9.69
CA LEU A 282 -28.53 9.23 9.41
C LEU A 282 -28.39 8.24 10.55
N GLU A 283 -28.20 6.96 10.23
CA GLU A 283 -27.89 5.92 11.21
C GLU A 283 -26.56 5.26 10.83
N PHE A 284 -25.62 5.27 11.77
CA PHE A 284 -24.29 4.72 11.61
C PHE A 284 -24.13 3.47 12.46
N LYS A 285 -23.56 2.43 11.85
CA LYS A 285 -23.08 1.22 12.50
C LYS A 285 -21.58 1.08 12.21
N PHE A 286 -20.77 1.23 13.24
CA PHE A 286 -19.31 1.12 13.18
C PHE A 286 -18.89 -0.30 13.55
N ILE A 287 -18.19 -0.98 12.65
CA ILE A 287 -17.78 -2.37 12.80
C ILE A 287 -16.26 -2.41 12.90
N LYS A 288 -15.75 -2.96 14.01
CA LYS A 288 -14.32 -2.98 14.35
C LYS A 288 -13.41 -3.46 13.21
N SER A 289 -13.88 -4.36 12.35
CA SER A 289 -13.15 -4.81 11.15
C SER A 289 -12.94 -3.73 10.08
N GLY A 290 -13.05 -2.44 10.41
CA GLY A 290 -12.84 -1.31 9.52
C GLY A 290 -13.99 -1.01 8.58
N VAL A 291 -15.23 -1.33 8.94
CA VAL A 291 -16.42 -1.10 8.09
C VAL A 291 -17.38 -0.14 8.76
N VAL A 292 -17.83 0.88 8.04
CA VAL A 292 -18.89 1.80 8.44
C VAL A 292 -20.11 1.56 7.55
N ILE A 293 -21.23 1.23 8.16
CA ILE A 293 -22.52 1.14 7.48
C ILE A 293 -23.32 2.39 7.81
N LEU A 294 -23.80 3.06 6.77
CA LEU A 294 -24.61 4.28 6.87
C LEU A 294 -25.97 4.05 6.23
N SER A 295 -27.03 4.17 7.02
CA SER A 295 -28.40 4.27 6.52
C SER A 295 -28.83 5.74 6.48
N VAL A 296 -29.20 6.23 5.31
CA VAL A 296 -29.68 7.61 5.11
C VAL A 296 -31.18 7.58 4.88
N THR A 297 -31.92 8.33 5.68
CA THR A 297 -33.38 8.39 5.62
C THR A 297 -33.87 9.81 5.34
N ARG A 298 -34.80 9.94 4.40
CA ARG A 298 -35.50 11.19 4.10
C ARG A 298 -36.92 10.89 3.68
N GLY A 299 -37.91 11.60 4.24
CA GLY A 299 -39.32 11.46 3.85
C GLY A 299 -39.85 10.01 3.91
N GLY A 300 -39.38 9.22 4.89
CA GLY A 300 -39.73 7.80 5.05
C GLY A 300 -39.08 6.83 4.05
N PHE A 301 -38.15 7.30 3.21
CA PHE A 301 -37.35 6.45 2.32
C PHE A 301 -35.92 6.34 2.83
N THR A 302 -35.42 5.11 2.96
CA THR A 302 -34.11 4.79 3.52
C THR A 302 -33.25 4.06 2.50
N VAL A 303 -31.98 4.44 2.41
CA VAL A 303 -30.96 3.74 1.61
C VAL A 303 -29.71 3.43 2.43
N LYS A 304 -28.99 2.37 2.07
CA LYS A 304 -27.77 1.95 2.75
C LYS A 304 -26.52 2.21 1.91
N HIS A 305 -25.45 2.59 2.58
CA HIS A 305 -24.10 2.78 2.04
C HIS A 305 -23.08 2.07 2.94
N ALA A 306 -22.01 1.55 2.34
CA ALA A 306 -20.90 0.96 3.07
C ALA A 306 -19.59 1.69 2.75
N LEU A 307 -18.80 1.96 3.77
CA LEU A 307 -17.46 2.51 3.67
C LEU A 307 -16.46 1.59 4.35
N PHE A 308 -15.49 1.11 3.59
CA PHE A 308 -14.33 0.38 4.08
C PHE A 308 -13.21 1.37 4.39
N THR A 309 -12.65 1.31 5.59
CA THR A 309 -11.58 2.21 6.06
C THR A 309 -10.17 1.70 5.73
N TYR A 310 -10.10 0.72 4.84
CA TYR A 310 -8.87 0.13 4.31
C TYR A 310 -9.09 -0.18 2.83
N ASN A 311 -8.00 -0.34 2.08
CA ASN A 311 -8.02 -0.72 0.67
C ASN A 311 -8.44 -2.20 0.52
N ALA A 312 -9.71 -2.50 0.76
CA ALA A 312 -10.28 -3.81 0.48
C ALA A 312 -10.27 -4.07 -1.04
N ASP A 313 -10.05 -5.31 -1.46
CA ASP A 313 -10.47 -5.72 -2.81
C ASP A 313 -11.98 -5.96 -2.86
N LYS A 314 -12.53 -5.93 -4.07
CA LYS A 314 -13.97 -6.06 -4.30
C LYS A 314 -14.55 -7.36 -3.76
N ASP A 315 -13.86 -8.49 -3.96
CA ASP A 315 -14.37 -9.81 -3.60
C ASP A 315 -14.34 -9.98 -2.08
N HIS A 316 -13.27 -9.52 -1.43
CA HIS A 316 -13.14 -9.48 0.03
C HIS A 316 -14.23 -8.61 0.67
N ALA A 317 -14.49 -7.42 0.14
CA ALA A 317 -15.51 -6.54 0.67
C ALA A 317 -16.92 -7.13 0.55
N LEU A 318 -17.27 -7.69 -0.62
CA LEU A 318 -18.56 -8.34 -0.82
C LEU A 318 -18.76 -9.49 0.16
N LYS A 319 -17.75 -10.36 0.30
CA LYS A 319 -17.76 -11.46 1.27
C LYS A 319 -17.88 -10.96 2.72
N THR A 320 -17.24 -9.83 3.04
CA THR A 320 -17.34 -9.22 4.38
C THR A 320 -18.76 -8.75 4.65
N LEU A 321 -19.41 -8.09 3.69
CA LEU A 321 -20.80 -7.64 3.83
C LEU A 321 -21.79 -8.81 3.92
N GLU A 322 -21.57 -9.87 3.14
CA GLU A 322 -22.34 -11.12 3.23
C GLU A 322 -22.22 -11.76 4.61
N ASN A 323 -21.01 -11.85 5.17
CA ASN A 323 -20.78 -12.39 6.52
C ASN A 323 -21.46 -11.55 7.62
N LEU A 324 -21.63 -10.24 7.38
CA LEU A 324 -22.33 -9.33 8.27
C LEU A 324 -23.86 -9.42 8.13
N ASN A 325 -24.37 -10.22 7.18
CA ASN A 325 -25.78 -10.31 6.79
C ASN A 325 -26.37 -8.95 6.39
N GLU A 326 -25.57 -8.11 5.73
CA GLU A 326 -26.00 -6.79 5.26
C GLU A 326 -26.09 -6.79 3.73
N THR A 327 -27.25 -6.40 3.20
CA THR A 327 -27.54 -6.38 1.76
C THR A 327 -28.09 -5.01 1.32
N ASP A 328 -28.30 -4.86 0.02
CA ASP A 328 -29.03 -3.73 -0.59
C ASP A 328 -28.35 -2.36 -0.49
N PHE A 329 -27.02 -2.38 -0.55
CA PHE A 329 -26.21 -1.16 -0.61
C PHE A 329 -26.37 -0.44 -1.96
N VAL A 330 -26.66 0.86 -1.91
CA VAL A 330 -26.61 1.75 -3.09
C VAL A 330 -25.16 1.98 -3.51
N SER A 331 -24.26 2.11 -2.53
CA SER A 331 -22.83 2.28 -2.80
C SER A 331 -21.96 1.55 -1.79
N VAL A 332 -20.82 1.07 -2.29
CA VAL A 332 -19.75 0.45 -1.51
C VAL A 332 -18.47 1.16 -1.89
N GLU A 333 -17.92 1.91 -0.95
CA GLU A 333 -16.71 2.70 -1.13
C GLU A 333 -15.58 2.23 -0.21
N THR A 334 -14.35 2.55 -0.59
CA THR A 334 -13.18 2.44 0.28
C THR A 334 -12.52 3.80 0.44
N VAL A 335 -12.19 4.15 1.68
CA VAL A 335 -11.32 5.27 2.02
C VAL A 335 -9.99 4.71 2.52
N GLY A 336 -8.92 5.10 1.85
CA GLY A 336 -7.56 4.88 2.31
C GLY A 336 -6.89 6.21 2.64
N ILE A 337 -5.60 6.15 2.96
CA ILE A 337 -4.77 7.34 3.24
C ILE A 337 -4.79 8.30 2.04
N TRP A 338 -4.92 7.80 0.82
CA TRP A 338 -4.65 8.61 -0.38
C TRP A 338 -5.82 8.79 -1.32
N SER A 339 -6.95 8.12 -1.08
CA SER A 339 -8.07 8.18 -2.00
C SER A 339 -9.36 7.67 -1.39
N LEU A 340 -10.46 8.23 -1.87
CA LEU A 340 -11.79 7.64 -1.79
C LEU A 340 -12.12 7.00 -3.15
N LYS A 341 -12.49 5.72 -3.17
CA LYS A 341 -12.83 4.99 -4.40
C LYS A 341 -14.17 4.27 -4.30
N ASP A 342 -14.89 4.18 -5.42
CA ASP A 342 -16.00 3.23 -5.57
C ASP A 342 -15.41 1.84 -5.77
N LEU A 343 -15.77 0.91 -4.89
CA LEU A 343 -15.14 -0.41 -4.86
C LEU A 343 -15.68 -1.34 -5.95
N ILE A 344 -16.89 -1.05 -6.46
CA ILE A 344 -17.54 -1.87 -7.47
C ILE A 344 -16.99 -1.55 -8.86
N THR A 345 -16.74 -0.26 -9.13
CA THR A 345 -16.23 0.22 -10.43
C THR A 345 -14.72 0.46 -10.44
N GLY A 346 -14.09 0.65 -9.28
CA GLY A 346 -12.69 1.08 -9.16
C GLY A 346 -12.49 2.58 -9.43
N GLU A 347 -13.55 3.34 -9.65
CA GLU A 347 -13.49 4.78 -9.93
C GLU A 347 -12.96 5.55 -8.72
N THR A 348 -12.00 6.44 -8.92
CA THR A 348 -11.52 7.34 -7.87
C THR A 348 -12.45 8.54 -7.76
N LEU A 349 -13.06 8.70 -6.59
CA LEU A 349 -14.09 9.72 -6.31
C LEU A 349 -13.49 11.01 -5.75
N SER A 350 -12.37 10.90 -5.03
CA SER A 350 -11.65 12.05 -4.48
C SER A 350 -10.77 12.73 -5.52
N LYS A 351 -10.46 14.01 -5.29
CA LYS A 351 -9.38 14.70 -6.01
C LYS A 351 -8.03 14.37 -5.38
N THR A 352 -6.95 14.62 -6.12
CA THR A 352 -5.56 14.27 -5.75
C THR A 352 -4.99 15.10 -4.60
N ASP A 353 -5.55 16.29 -4.37
CA ASP A 353 -5.11 17.30 -3.42
C ASP A 353 -5.87 17.27 -2.08
N MET A 354 -6.88 16.42 -1.96
CA MET A 354 -7.72 16.35 -0.77
C MET A 354 -7.06 15.51 0.34
N SER A 355 -7.22 15.96 1.57
CA SER A 355 -6.88 15.26 2.81
C SER A 355 -7.85 14.11 3.12
N GLU A 356 -7.49 13.23 4.06
CA GLU A 356 -8.38 12.15 4.49
C GLU A 356 -9.66 12.66 5.14
N GLU A 357 -9.55 13.76 5.90
CA GLU A 357 -10.70 14.44 6.48
C GLU A 357 -11.66 14.91 5.37
N GLU A 358 -11.12 15.49 4.29
CA GLU A 358 -11.90 15.91 3.14
C GLU A 358 -12.47 14.74 2.33
N PHE A 359 -11.79 13.59 2.26
CA PHE A 359 -12.35 12.38 1.64
C PHE A 359 -13.62 11.93 2.38
N VAL A 360 -13.55 11.84 3.71
CA VAL A 360 -14.68 11.42 4.55
C VAL A 360 -15.80 12.46 4.48
N GLY A 361 -15.46 13.75 4.52
CA GLY A 361 -16.41 14.84 4.34
C GLY A 361 -17.11 14.79 2.98
N LEU A 362 -16.37 14.58 1.89
CA LEU A 362 -16.91 14.40 0.55
C LEU A 362 -17.81 13.18 0.46
N TRP A 363 -17.39 12.05 1.05
CA TRP A 363 -18.19 10.83 1.09
C TRP A 363 -19.54 11.10 1.73
N LEU A 364 -19.56 11.70 2.93
CA LEU A 364 -20.79 12.00 3.66
C LEU A 364 -21.69 13.00 2.91
N LEU A 365 -21.10 14.09 2.42
CA LEU A 365 -21.80 15.12 1.63
C LEU A 365 -22.43 14.52 0.37
N SER A 366 -21.76 13.55 -0.27
CA SER A 366 -22.28 12.89 -1.47
C SER A 366 -23.58 12.11 -1.19
N LYS A 367 -23.80 11.63 0.05
CA LYS A 367 -24.99 10.85 0.43
C LYS A 367 -26.18 11.73 0.80
N THR A 368 -25.92 12.99 1.15
CA THR A 368 -26.94 13.94 1.63
C THR A 368 -27.16 15.08 0.62
N LYS A 369 -26.69 14.91 -0.61
CA LYS A 369 -26.76 15.94 -1.65
C LYS A 369 -28.18 16.09 -2.22
N LEU A 370 -28.71 17.30 -2.08
CA LEU A 370 -29.99 17.72 -2.67
C LEU A 370 -29.76 18.69 -3.82
N ILE A 371 -30.59 18.58 -4.85
CA ILE A 371 -30.65 19.49 -5.97
C ILE A 371 -32.07 20.04 -6.05
N ASN A 372 -32.21 21.36 -5.96
CA ASN A 372 -33.49 22.03 -6.19
C ASN A 372 -33.81 21.97 -7.69
N SER A 373 -34.95 21.38 -8.00
CA SER A 373 -35.47 21.26 -9.35
C SER A 373 -36.97 20.93 -9.34
N ASP A 374 -37.77 21.84 -9.88
CA ASP A 374 -39.20 21.66 -10.13
C ASP A 374 -39.53 20.94 -11.45
N SER A 375 -38.51 20.52 -12.22
CA SER A 375 -38.76 19.96 -13.53
C SER A 375 -39.16 18.49 -13.48
N ALA A 376 -40.39 18.20 -13.88
CA ALA A 376 -40.88 16.84 -14.13
C ALA A 376 -40.04 16.09 -15.20
N ALA A 377 -39.19 16.79 -15.96
CA ALA A 377 -38.26 16.18 -16.92
C ALA A 377 -37.31 15.18 -16.25
N TYR A 378 -36.94 15.39 -14.98
CA TYR A 378 -36.01 14.50 -14.29
C TYR A 378 -36.60 13.15 -13.90
N LYS A 379 -37.91 12.93 -14.12
CA LYS A 379 -38.50 11.58 -14.11
C LYS A 379 -38.16 10.77 -15.37
N LYS A 380 -37.69 11.43 -16.44
CA LYS A 380 -37.40 10.82 -17.74
C LYS A 380 -35.93 10.96 -18.16
N TYR A 381 -35.27 12.04 -17.74
CA TYR A 381 -33.89 12.36 -18.08
C TYR A 381 -33.03 12.55 -16.84
N CYS A 382 -31.78 12.11 -16.92
CA CYS A 382 -30.83 12.20 -15.82
C CYS A 382 -30.37 13.65 -15.60
N PRO A 383 -30.40 14.18 -14.36
CA PRO A 383 -29.90 15.52 -14.06
C PRO A 383 -28.38 15.66 -14.18
N VAL A 384 -27.65 14.55 -14.28
CA VAL A 384 -26.18 14.54 -14.34
C VAL A 384 -25.67 14.57 -15.78
N CYS A 385 -26.25 13.74 -16.67
CA CYS A 385 -25.72 13.57 -18.03
C CYS A 385 -26.77 13.68 -19.15
N GLY A 386 -28.03 13.95 -18.82
CA GLY A 386 -29.14 14.06 -19.77
C GLY A 386 -29.63 12.74 -20.38
N GLY A 387 -29.03 11.58 -20.01
CA GLY A 387 -29.45 10.26 -20.50
C GLY A 387 -30.82 9.82 -19.96
N VAL A 388 -31.44 8.82 -20.60
CA VAL A 388 -32.73 8.27 -20.15
C VAL A 388 -32.58 7.57 -18.80
N VAL A 389 -33.59 7.71 -17.94
CA VAL A 389 -33.65 7.05 -16.63
C VAL A 389 -34.82 6.06 -16.55
N TYR A 390 -34.65 5.05 -15.70
CA TYR A 390 -35.64 4.00 -15.45
C TYR A 390 -35.96 3.96 -13.96
N ASP A 391 -37.23 3.73 -13.62
CA ASP A 391 -37.68 3.58 -12.24
C ASP A 391 -37.45 2.14 -11.77
N LYS A 392 -36.84 2.00 -10.59
CA LYS A 392 -36.65 0.74 -9.88
C LYS A 392 -36.81 1.02 -8.39
N ASP A 393 -37.88 0.50 -7.79
CA ASP A 393 -38.13 0.58 -6.34
C ASP A 393 -38.04 2.02 -5.77
N LYS A 394 -38.67 3.00 -6.43
CA LYS A 394 -38.66 4.44 -6.07
C LYS A 394 -37.30 5.13 -6.26
N LYS A 395 -36.35 4.46 -6.92
CA LYS A 395 -35.06 5.01 -7.38
C LYS A 395 -35.12 5.19 -8.90
N LEU A 396 -34.64 6.33 -9.38
CA LEU A 396 -34.42 6.58 -10.79
C LEU A 396 -32.95 6.31 -11.11
N ILE A 397 -32.71 5.38 -12.03
CA ILE A 397 -31.37 4.93 -12.43
C ILE A 397 -31.11 5.38 -13.87
N CYS A 398 -30.03 6.12 -14.09
CA CYS A 398 -29.63 6.54 -15.43
C CYS A 398 -28.98 5.39 -16.20
N GLY A 399 -29.52 5.03 -17.37
CA GLY A 399 -28.93 4.01 -18.24
C GLY A 399 -27.61 4.42 -18.90
N LYS A 400 -27.30 5.73 -18.93
CA LYS A 400 -26.07 6.26 -19.56
C LYS A 400 -24.90 6.38 -18.59
N CYS A 401 -25.08 7.07 -17.47
CA CYS A 401 -23.99 7.28 -16.49
C CYS A 401 -24.08 6.37 -15.26
N GLY A 402 -25.20 5.68 -15.03
CA GLY A 402 -25.39 4.86 -13.83
C GLY A 402 -25.59 5.66 -12.53
N SER A 403 -25.85 6.96 -12.60
CA SER A 403 -26.27 7.75 -11.43
C SER A 403 -27.66 7.32 -10.94
N GLU A 404 -27.84 7.31 -9.63
CA GLU A 404 -29.08 6.94 -8.94
C GLU A 404 -29.60 8.10 -8.09
N TYR A 405 -30.89 8.39 -8.16
CA TYR A 405 -31.52 9.47 -7.39
C TYR A 405 -33.00 9.18 -7.13
N THR A 406 -33.60 9.91 -6.18
CA THR A 406 -35.05 9.87 -5.95
C THR A 406 -35.65 11.26 -6.10
N TYR A 407 -36.90 11.32 -6.57
CA TYR A 407 -37.64 12.53 -6.88
C TYR A 407 -39.01 12.49 -6.21
N GLY A 408 -39.35 13.52 -5.43
CA GLY A 408 -40.69 13.68 -4.85
C GLY A 408 -41.05 12.62 -3.80
N LEU A 409 -40.36 12.65 -2.66
CA LEU A 409 -40.69 11.84 -1.49
C LEU A 409 -41.98 12.35 -0.84
N HIS A 410 -42.87 11.43 -0.45
CA HIS A 410 -44.21 11.75 0.07
C HIS A 410 -44.15 12.75 1.24
N GLY A 411 -44.85 13.87 1.09
CA GLY A 411 -45.32 14.69 2.21
C GLY A 411 -44.51 15.93 2.59
N THR A 412 -43.35 16.24 1.99
CA THR A 412 -42.60 17.44 2.45
C THR A 412 -42.03 18.40 1.41
N CYS A 413 -41.63 18.03 0.19
CA CYS A 413 -41.13 19.03 -0.78
C CYS A 413 -41.31 18.55 -2.23
N THR A 414 -42.32 19.06 -2.94
CA THR A 414 -42.31 19.05 -4.41
C THR A 414 -41.18 19.96 -4.88
N GLY A 415 -40.21 19.46 -5.65
CA GLY A 415 -39.16 20.30 -6.23
C GLY A 415 -37.72 20.00 -5.81
N GLU A 416 -37.44 18.89 -5.12
CA GLU A 416 -36.07 18.52 -4.75
C GLU A 416 -35.73 17.10 -5.23
N ILE A 417 -34.53 16.95 -5.81
CA ILE A 417 -33.92 15.67 -6.17
C ILE A 417 -32.90 15.33 -5.09
N TRP A 418 -33.04 14.14 -4.52
CA TRP A 418 -31.99 13.58 -3.66
C TRP A 418 -31.12 12.63 -4.48
N LEU A 419 -29.84 12.98 -4.63
CA LEU A 419 -28.85 12.13 -5.29
C LEU A 419 -28.42 11.02 -4.33
N LEU A 420 -28.66 9.77 -4.71
CA LEU A 420 -28.31 8.58 -3.92
C LEU A 420 -26.91 8.05 -4.29
N LYS A 421 -26.59 8.08 -5.59
CA LYS A 421 -25.28 7.74 -6.14
C LYS A 421 -24.96 8.64 -7.32
N LEU A 422 -23.91 9.45 -7.19
CA LEU A 422 -23.40 10.26 -8.29
C LEU A 422 -22.35 9.46 -9.06
N ARG A 423 -22.55 9.29 -10.37
CA ARG A 423 -21.53 8.79 -11.29
C ARG A 423 -21.26 9.85 -12.34
N ARG A 424 -20.03 10.34 -12.41
CA ARG A 424 -19.60 11.18 -13.53
C ARG A 424 -19.28 10.20 -14.66
N GLY A 425 -19.90 10.39 -15.83
CA GLY A 425 -19.76 9.44 -16.92
C GLY A 425 -18.29 9.16 -17.25
N VAL A 426 -18.00 7.90 -17.57
CA VAL A 426 -16.71 7.44 -18.12
C VAL A 426 -16.33 8.25 -19.35
#